data_AF-A0A9D4N444-F1
#
_entry.id   AF-A0A9D4N444-F1
#
_cell.length_a   1.000
_cell.length_b   1.000
_cell.length_c   1.000
_cell.angle_alpha   90.00
_cell.angle_beta   90.00
_cell.angle_gamma   90.00
#
_symmetry.space_group_name_H-M   'P 1'
#
loop_
_entity.id
_entity.type
_entity.pdbx_description
1 polymer ?
#
loop_
_entity_poly.entity_id
_entity_poly.type
_entity_poly.pdbx_seq_one_letter_code
_entity_poly.pdbx_strand_id
1 'polypeptide(L)' 'MKEIWQQYGIGEKRRMLPLHQANSLLGTPLTKTLIKAHILTGDDCMSKVGTKHAAVTSNPVQFLMNFG' A
#
# COMPACT_ATOMS: atom_id res chain seq x y z
N MET A 1 21.51 3.08 7.37
CA MET A 1 20.26 2.32 7.12
C MET A 1 20.29 1.94 5.64
N LYS A 2 20.11 0.66 5.27
CA LYS A 2 20.08 0.27 3.84
C LYS A 2 18.71 0.61 3.28
N GLU A 3 18.65 1.47 2.26
CA GLU A 3 17.41 1.77 1.56
C GLU A 3 17.05 0.60 0.66
N ILE A 4 15.92 -0.05 0.96
CA ILE A 4 15.39 -1.12 0.12
C ILE A 4 14.32 -0.51 -0.78
N TRP A 5 14.49 -0.70 -2.09
CA TRP A 5 13.61 -0.22 -3.14
C TRP A 5 13.04 -1.41 -3.91
N GLN A 6 11.75 -1.38 -4.19
CA GLN A 6 11.04 -2.41 -4.94
C GLN A 6 10.36 -1.78 -6.15
N GLN A 7 10.53 -2.38 -7.33
CA GLN A 7 9.76 -1.95 -8.50
C GLN A 7 8.30 -2.37 -8.34
N TYR A 8 7.40 -1.44 -8.61
CA TYR A 8 5.94 -1.55 -8.51
C TYR A 8 5.26 -1.13 -9.81
N GLY A 9 4.05 -1.62 -10.08
CA GLY A 9 3.23 -1.29 -11.26
C GLY A 9 3.48 -2.17 -12.49
N ILE A 10 2.65 -1.97 -13.53
CA ILE A 10 2.66 -2.74 -14.79
C ILE A 10 3.00 -1.82 -15.97
N GLY A 11 3.80 -2.33 -16.92
CA GLY A 11 4.12 -1.64 -18.17
C GLY A 11 4.78 -0.28 -17.96
N GLU A 12 4.26 0.75 -18.63
CA GLU A 12 4.72 2.14 -18.54
C GLU A 12 4.46 2.80 -17.18
N LYS A 13 3.60 2.22 -16.33
CA LYS A 13 3.27 2.76 -15.00
C LYS A 13 4.18 2.22 -13.90
N ARG A 14 5.35 1.69 -14.26
CA ARG A 14 6.31 1.17 -13.28
C ARG A 14 6.97 2.31 -12.49
N ARG A 15 7.07 2.15 -11.18
CA ARG A 15 7.78 3.09 -10.29
C ARG A 15 8.58 2.35 -9.22
N MET A 16 9.59 3.02 -8.66
CA MET A 16 10.36 2.48 -7.54
C MET A 16 9.72 2.92 -6.22
N LEU A 17 9.40 1.95 -5.36
CA LEU A 17 8.83 2.19 -4.05
C LEU A 17 9.89 1.96 -2.95
N PRO A 18 10.16 2.95 -2.08
CA PRO A 18 11.01 2.75 -0.91
C PRO A 18 10.26 1.96 0.17
N LEU A 19 10.60 0.68 0.33
CA LEU A 19 9.90 -0.22 1.26
C LEU A 19 10.02 0.22 2.73
N HIS A 20 11.13 0.84 3.09
CA HIS A 20 11.37 1.34 4.44
C HIS A 20 10.42 2.49 4.80
N GLN A 21 10.12 3.40 3.85
CA GLN A 21 9.15 4.46 4.04
C GLN A 21 7.72 3.90 4.08
N ALA A 22 7.39 2.98 3.18
CA ALA A 22 6.08 2.31 3.19
C ALA A 22 5.82 1.61 4.54
N ASN A 23 6.84 0.91 5.07
CA ASN A 23 6.79 0.27 6.38
C ASN A 23 6.61 1.27 7.53
N SER A 24 7.26 2.43 7.45
CA SER A 24 7.10 3.49 8.45
C SER A 24 5.70 4.11 8.44
N LEU A 25 5.07 4.21 7.27
CA LEU A 25 3.75 4.85 7.11
C LEU A 25 2.59 3.91 7.44
N LEU A 26 2.69 2.64 7.03
CA LEU A 26 1.57 1.68 7.09
C LEU A 26 1.76 0.62 8.17
N GLY A 27 2.97 0.51 8.73
CA GLY A 27 3.36 -0.58 9.59
C GLY A 27 3.69 -1.88 8.83
N THR A 28 4.36 -2.78 9.54
CA THR A 28 4.84 -4.06 9.01
C THR A 28 3.75 -4.97 8.45
N PRO A 29 2.57 -5.14 9.10
CA PRO A 29 1.54 -6.05 8.60
C PRO A 29 0.99 -5.61 7.24
N LEU A 30 0.59 -4.34 7.10
CA LEU A 30 0.04 -3.81 5.84
C LEU A 30 1.09 -3.78 4.74
N THR A 31 2.32 -3.40 5.06
CA THR A 31 3.40 -3.33 4.06
C THR A 31 3.70 -4.70 3.47
N LYS A 32 3.75 -5.76 4.30
CA LYS A 32 3.91 -7.14 3.81
C LYS A 32 2.76 -7.57 2.91
N THR A 33 1.52 -7.23 3.27
CA THR A 33 0.34 -7.54 2.46
C THR A 33 0.38 -6.83 1.11
N LEU A 34 0.77 -5.55 1.08
CA LEU A 34 0.93 -4.78 -0.15
C LEU A 34 1.98 -5.35 -1.11
N ILE A 35 3.11 -5.81 -0.58
CA ILE A 35 4.16 -6.47 -1.37
C ILE A 35 3.64 -7.76 -1.98
N LYS A 36 2.98 -8.61 -1.18
CA LYS A 36 2.39 -9.85 -1.68
C LYS A 36 1.33 -9.59 -2.75
N ALA A 37 0.43 -8.63 -2.51
CA ALA A 37 -0.60 -8.27 -3.46
C ALA A 37 0.00 -7.81 -4.79
N HIS A 38 1.02 -6.95 -4.75
CA HIS A 38 1.69 -6.50 -5.95
C HIS A 38 2.42 -7.63 -6.70
N ILE A 39 3.13 -8.51 -5.99
CA ILE A 39 3.79 -9.67 -6.63
C ILE A 39 2.76 -10.55 -7.36
N LEU A 40 1.57 -10.72 -6.78
CA LEU A 40 0.53 -11.58 -7.35
C LEU A 40 -0.21 -10.93 -8.52
N THR A 41 -0.49 -9.63 -8.46
CA THR A 41 -1.33 -8.95 -9.46
C THR A 41 -0.55 -8.13 -10.48
N GLY A 42 0.71 -7.80 -10.18
CA GLY A 42 1.49 -6.76 -10.86
C GLY A 42 0.96 -5.34 -10.63
N ASP A 43 -0.26 -5.18 -10.11
CA ASP A 43 -0.91 -3.88 -9.97
C ASP A 43 -0.33 -3.10 -8.79
N ASP A 44 -0.38 -1.78 -8.92
CA ASP A 44 -0.07 -0.88 -7.84
C ASP A 44 -1.33 -0.61 -7.00
N CYS A 45 -1.51 -1.42 -5.96
CA CYS A 45 -2.62 -1.29 -5.03
C CYS A 45 -2.40 -0.21 -3.97
N MET A 46 -1.25 0.48 -3.95
CA MET A 46 -0.91 1.36 -2.82
C MET A 46 -1.83 2.56 -2.69
N SER A 47 -2.23 3.19 -3.79
CA SER A 47 -3.16 4.34 -3.73
C SER A 47 -4.51 3.92 -3.15
N LYS A 48 -5.02 2.74 -3.53
CA LYS A 48 -6.29 2.19 -3.05
C LYS A 48 -6.21 1.84 -1.56
N VAL A 49 -5.15 1.13 -1.16
CA VAL A 49 -4.94 0.71 0.24
C VAL A 49 -4.65 1.90 1.14
N GLY A 50 -3.81 2.85 0.71
CA GLY A 50 -3.49 4.05 1.46
C GLY A 50 -4.74 4.90 1.74
N THR A 51 -5.55 5.16 0.72
CA THR A 51 -6.81 5.92 0.87
C THR A 51 -7.79 5.22 1.80
N LYS A 52 -7.99 3.90 1.65
CA LYS A 52 -8.89 3.14 2.53
C LYS A 52 -8.35 3.08 3.97
N HIS A 53 -7.04 2.92 4.15
CA HIS A 53 -6.42 2.91 5.47
C HIS A 53 -6.59 4.26 6.17
N ALA A 54 -6.28 5.38 5.49
CA ALA A 54 -6.44 6.73 6.02
C ALA A 54 -7.92 7.07 6.34
N ALA A 55 -8.84 6.64 5.49
CA ALA A 55 -10.27 6.78 5.72
C ALA A 55 -10.72 6.03 6.99
N VAL A 56 -10.34 4.77 7.14
CA VAL A 56 -10.65 3.97 8.33
C VAL A 56 -9.98 4.52 9.59
N THR A 57 -8.77 5.09 9.51
CA THR A 57 -8.12 5.70 10.69
C THR A 57 -8.76 7.01 11.11
N SER A 58 -9.30 7.79 10.18
CA SER A 58 -9.90 9.10 10.47
C SER A 58 -11.36 9.02 10.93
N ASN A 59 -12.18 8.17 10.30
CA ASN A 59 -13.58 7.95 10.71
C ASN A 59 -14.01 6.49 10.51
N PRO A 60 -13.58 5.57 11.39
CA PRO A 60 -13.74 4.14 11.19
C PRO A 60 -15.20 3.72 11.01
N VAL A 61 -16.13 4.27 11.80
CA VAL A 61 -17.54 3.87 11.76
C VAL A 61 -18.17 4.21 10.41
N GLN A 62 -17.97 5.43 9.91
CA GLN A 62 -18.53 5.86 8.63
C GLN A 62 -17.96 5.06 7.45
N PHE A 63 -16.65 4.81 7.46
CA PHE A 63 -15.98 4.16 6.34
C PHE A 63 -16.08 2.64 6.35
N LEU A 64 -16.27 2.01 7.51
CA LEU A 64 -16.58 0.58 7.61
C LEU A 64 -18.03 0.28 7.21
N MET A 65 -18.98 1.15 7.55
CA MET A 65 -20.40 0.97 7.19
C MET A 65 -20.67 1.18 5.70
N ASN A 66 -19.87 2.01 5.02
CA ASN A 66 -19.99 2.28 3.58
C ASN A 66 -18.95 1.53 2.74
N PHE A 67 -18.40 0.43 3.25
CA PHE A 67 -17.35 -0.32 2.56
C PHE A 67 -17.95 -1.16 1.42
N GLY A 68 -17.99 -0.58 0.21
CA GLY A 68 -18.37 -1.20 -1.06
C GLY A 68 -17.38 -0.83 -2.16
#